data_AF-A0A8S9B2X8-F1
#
_entry.id   AF-A0A8S9B2X8-F1
#
_cell.length_a   1.000
_cell.length_b   1.000
_cell.length_c   1.000
_cell.angle_alpha   90.00
_cell.angle_beta   90.00
_cell.angle_gamma   90.00
#
_symmetry.space_group_name_H-M   'P 1'
#
loop_
_entity.id
_entity.type
_entity.pdbx_description
1 polymer ?
#
loop_
_entity_poly.entity_id
_entity_poly.type
_entity_poly.pdbx_seq_one_letter_code
_entity_poly.pdbx_strand_id
1 'polypeptide(L)'
;MPPSIPIQNTWAYRELVRIEALPNADLILEVHNAINGHNYSWKSIQTKLRHLNVDYSLYLEWDTLCHLKRTWETFPSLTRDKQHEDIVASLSRDDKAWNPKYLRTLLVNLRLIPIRAGVEEMETIQLVTQNINESSKFNL
;
A
#
# COMPACT_ATOMS: atom_id res chain seq x y z
N MET A 1 -28.40 -17.92 12.41
CA MET A 1 -27.25 -17.56 11.56
C MET A 1 -27.20 -16.04 11.48
N PRO A 2 -26.06 -15.39 11.77
CA PRO A 2 -25.93 -13.96 11.53
C PRO A 2 -26.06 -13.70 10.01
N PRO A 3 -26.66 -12.57 9.59
CA PRO A 3 -26.78 -12.23 8.18
C PRO A 3 -25.38 -12.03 7.58
N SER A 4 -25.11 -12.71 6.47
CA SER A 4 -23.91 -12.50 5.67
C SER A 4 -23.93 -11.09 5.07
N ILE A 5 -22.89 -10.32 5.33
CA ILE A 5 -22.72 -8.99 4.73
C ILE A 5 -22.52 -9.17 3.22
N PRO A 6 -23.30 -8.50 2.35
CA PRO A 6 -23.07 -8.54 0.91
C PRO A 6 -21.64 -8.07 0.59
N ILE A 7 -20.92 -8.79 -0.27
CA ILE A 7 -19.51 -8.49 -0.63
C ILE A 7 -19.32 -7.02 -1.05
N GLN A 8 -20.31 -6.46 -1.73
CA GLN A 8 -20.35 -5.06 -2.20
C GLN A 8 -20.31 -4.02 -1.05
N ASN A 9 -20.67 -4.42 0.17
CA ASN A 9 -20.68 -3.56 1.34
C ASN A 9 -19.40 -3.68 2.19
N THR A 10 -18.49 -4.60 1.87
CA THR A 10 -17.19 -4.70 2.55
C THR A 10 -16.35 -3.46 2.27
N TRP A 11 -15.45 -3.12 3.19
CA TRP A 11 -14.50 -2.03 2.94
C TRP A 11 -13.58 -2.35 1.76
N ALA A 12 -13.10 -3.61 1.66
CA ALA A 12 -12.19 -4.03 0.59
C ALA A 12 -12.76 -3.81 -0.82
N TYR A 13 -14.04 -4.13 -1.03
CA TYR A 13 -14.69 -3.90 -2.32
C TYR A 13 -14.83 -2.40 -2.63
N ARG A 14 -15.25 -1.60 -1.65
CA ARG A 14 -15.36 -0.14 -1.80
C ARG A 14 -14.01 0.50 -2.09
N GLU A 15 -12.96 0.02 -1.45
CA GLU A 15 -11.59 0.49 -1.65
C GLU A 15 -11.06 0.14 -3.05
N LEU A 16 -11.35 -1.07 -3.55
CA LEU A 16 -11.02 -1.44 -4.94
C LEU A 16 -11.67 -0.49 -5.95
N VAL A 17 -12.98 -0.28 -5.83
CA VAL A 17 -13.74 0.62 -6.73
C VAL A 17 -13.20 2.05 -6.64
N ARG A 18 -12.86 2.52 -5.44
CA ARG A 18 -12.26 3.85 -5.23
C ARG A 18 -10.93 3.97 -5.97
N ILE A 19 -10.04 2.99 -5.84
CA ILE A 19 -8.72 2.99 -6.50
C ILE A 19 -8.85 2.92 -8.02
N GLU A 20 -9.78 2.14 -8.54
CA GLU A 20 -10.04 2.06 -9.98
C GLU A 20 -10.50 3.41 -10.56
N ALA A 21 -11.29 4.17 -9.79
CA ALA A 21 -11.78 5.49 -10.17
C ALA A 21 -10.76 6.63 -9.96
N LEU A 22 -9.60 6.38 -9.33
CA LEU A 22 -8.63 7.44 -9.05
C LEU A 22 -8.06 8.06 -10.33
N PRO A 23 -8.00 9.41 -10.42
CA PRO A 23 -7.17 10.10 -11.40
C PRO A 23 -5.70 9.70 -11.26
N ASN A 24 -4.96 9.74 -12.37
CA ASN A 24 -3.55 9.30 -12.37
C ASN A 24 -2.67 10.12 -11.40
N ALA A 25 -2.93 11.42 -11.24
CA ALA A 25 -2.16 12.27 -10.33
C ALA A 25 -2.36 11.84 -8.86
N ASP A 26 -3.61 11.62 -8.45
CA ASP A 26 -3.96 11.20 -7.10
C ASP A 26 -3.47 9.77 -6.80
N LEU A 27 -3.56 8.88 -7.79
CA LEU A 27 -2.99 7.53 -7.71
C LEU A 27 -1.49 7.57 -7.41
N ILE A 28 -0.75 8.42 -8.14
CA ILE A 28 0.70 8.59 -7.94
C ILE A 28 0.99 9.08 -6.52
N LEU A 29 0.25 10.08 -6.06
CA LEU A 29 0.44 10.63 -4.72
C LEU A 29 0.15 9.61 -3.62
N GLU A 30 -0.93 8.82 -3.76
CA GLU A 30 -1.27 7.79 -2.79
C GLU A 30 -0.23 6.66 -2.73
N VAL A 31 0.25 6.20 -3.89
CA VAL A 31 1.36 5.23 -3.94
C VAL A 31 2.59 5.81 -3.27
N HIS A 32 2.99 7.04 -3.61
CA HIS A 32 4.14 7.70 -3.01
C HIS A 32 4.03 7.79 -1.49
N ASN A 33 2.87 8.21 -0.98
CA ASN A 33 2.62 8.31 0.46
C ASN A 33 2.65 6.95 1.15
N ALA A 34 2.10 5.91 0.52
CA ALA A 34 2.11 4.57 1.07
C ALA A 34 3.54 3.99 1.12
N ILE A 35 4.30 4.08 0.02
CA ILE A 35 5.68 3.57 -0.04
C ILE A 35 6.58 4.28 0.98
N ASN A 36 6.46 5.59 1.12
CA ASN A 36 7.21 6.38 2.12
C ASN A 36 6.68 6.22 3.55
N GLY A 37 5.56 5.52 3.74
CA GLY A 37 4.99 5.26 5.07
C GLY A 37 4.35 6.49 5.71
N HIS A 38 3.87 7.47 4.94
CA HIS A 38 3.15 8.62 5.50
C HIS A 38 1.80 8.21 6.08
N ASN A 39 1.12 7.29 5.40
CA ASN A 39 -0.22 6.81 5.76
C ASN A 39 -0.29 5.27 5.74
N TYR A 40 0.85 4.58 5.86
CA TYR A 40 0.93 3.14 5.71
C TYR A 40 1.95 2.51 6.67
N SER A 41 1.49 1.53 7.44
CA SER A 41 2.23 0.91 8.54
C SER A 41 3.06 -0.31 8.12
N TRP A 42 4.09 -0.11 7.30
CA TRP A 42 4.93 -1.21 6.79
C TRP A 42 5.41 -2.21 7.86
N LYS A 43 5.92 -1.72 9.00
CA LYS A 43 6.49 -2.57 10.06
C LYS A 43 5.41 -3.33 10.82
N SER A 44 4.30 -2.67 11.14
CA SER A 44 3.17 -3.31 11.81
C SER A 44 2.55 -4.37 10.90
N ILE A 45 2.39 -4.10 9.61
CA ILE A 45 1.89 -5.09 8.62
C ILE A 45 2.87 -6.27 8.52
N GLN A 46 4.17 -6.02 8.33
CA GLN A 46 5.18 -7.10 8.30
C GLN A 46 5.12 -7.98 9.55
N THR A 47 4.97 -7.37 10.73
CA THR A 47 4.85 -8.08 12.00
C THR A 47 3.59 -8.94 12.02
N LYS A 48 2.44 -8.39 11.61
CA LYS A 48 1.17 -9.12 11.55
C LYS A 48 1.25 -10.32 10.61
N LEU A 49 1.74 -10.10 9.38
CA LEU A 49 1.87 -11.16 8.38
C LEU A 49 2.80 -12.30 8.83
N ARG A 50 3.82 -12.04 9.66
CA ARG A 50 4.68 -13.10 10.23
C ARG A 50 3.98 -13.96 11.28
N HIS A 51 3.02 -13.40 12.01
CA HIS A 51 2.27 -14.12 13.03
C HIS A 51 1.07 -14.86 12.43
N LEU A 52 0.59 -14.42 11.27
CA LEU A 52 -0.44 -15.09 10.51
C LEU A 52 0.20 -16.23 9.69
N ASN A 53 -0.45 -17.40 9.66
CA ASN A 53 -0.04 -18.50 8.80
C ASN A 53 -0.50 -18.23 7.36
N VAL A 54 0.04 -17.18 6.74
CA VAL A 54 -0.31 -16.76 5.38
C VAL A 54 0.17 -17.79 4.36
N ASP A 55 -0.58 -17.95 3.29
CA ASP A 55 -0.16 -18.82 2.20
C ASP A 55 1.11 -18.29 1.51
N TYR A 56 1.84 -19.20 0.86
CA TYR A 56 3.11 -18.89 0.20
C TYR A 56 2.96 -17.83 -0.91
N SER A 57 1.81 -17.79 -1.60
CA SER A 57 1.58 -16.84 -2.69
C SER A 57 1.45 -15.41 -2.15
N LEU A 58 0.73 -15.23 -1.05
CA LEU A 58 0.58 -13.94 -0.38
C LEU A 58 1.90 -13.47 0.25
N TYR A 59 2.70 -14.40 0.78
CA TYR A 59 4.05 -14.10 1.24
C TYR A 59 4.93 -13.56 0.12
N LEU A 60 4.91 -14.18 -1.07
CA LEU A 60 5.67 -13.69 -2.24
C LEU A 60 5.19 -12.31 -2.71
N GLU A 61 3.88 -12.07 -2.70
CA GLU A 61 3.35 -10.73 -3.01
C GLU A 61 3.86 -9.69 -2.01
N TRP A 62 3.82 -9.99 -0.72
CA TRP A 62 4.35 -9.10 0.31
C TRP A 62 5.86 -8.87 0.18
N ASP A 63 6.64 -9.91 -0.06
CA ASP A 63 8.09 -9.80 -0.26
C ASP A 63 8.41 -8.93 -1.48
N THR A 64 7.64 -9.06 -2.56
CA THR A 64 7.74 -8.19 -3.75
C THR A 64 7.48 -6.73 -3.40
N LEU A 65 6.46 -6.44 -2.58
CA LEU A 65 6.16 -5.08 -2.11
C LEU A 65 7.29 -4.52 -1.23
N CYS A 66 7.84 -5.33 -0.34
CA CYS A 66 9.00 -4.97 0.50
C CYS A 66 10.24 -4.70 -0.35
N HIS A 67 10.51 -5.52 -1.37
CA HIS A 67 11.60 -5.29 -2.29
C HIS A 67 11.41 -3.96 -3.04
N LEU A 68 10.21 -3.70 -3.57
CA LEU A 68 9.89 -2.44 -4.22
C LEU A 68 10.10 -1.24 -3.29
N LYS A 69 9.69 -1.32 -2.02
CA LYS A 69 9.95 -0.28 -1.03
C LYS A 69 11.44 -0.01 -0.85
N ARG A 70 12.26 -1.06 -0.66
CA ARG A 70 13.72 -0.90 -0.51
C ARG A 70 14.33 -0.29 -1.75
N THR A 71 13.92 -0.73 -2.94
CA THR A 71 14.33 -0.13 -4.21
C THR A 71 13.95 1.34 -4.27
N TRP A 72 12.72 1.70 -3.89
CA TRP A 72 12.26 3.09 -3.85
C TRP A 72 13.11 3.97 -2.92
N GLU A 73 13.48 3.45 -1.75
CA GLU A 73 14.34 4.14 -0.78
C GLU A 73 15.75 4.43 -1.33
N THR A 74 16.20 3.68 -2.33
CA THR A 74 17.49 3.95 -3.01
C THR A 74 17.43 5.13 -3.98
N PHE A 75 16.25 5.69 -4.29
CA PHE A 75 16.10 6.85 -5.16
C PHE A 75 15.92 8.14 -4.35
N PRO A 76 16.95 8.99 -4.21
CA PRO A 76 16.89 10.20 -3.37
C PRO A 76 15.86 11.22 -3.84
N SER A 77 15.47 11.15 -5.11
CA SER A 77 14.43 12.00 -5.70
C SER A 77 13.02 11.60 -5.27
N LEU A 78 12.83 10.43 -4.65
CA LEU A 78 11.51 9.85 -4.31
C LEU A 78 11.28 9.68 -2.79
N THR A 79 12.27 10.06 -1.98
CA THR A 79 12.31 9.88 -0.51
C THR A 79 12.25 11.18 0.29
N ARG A 80 12.04 12.32 -0.37
CA ARG A 80 11.90 13.64 0.28
C ARG A 80 10.45 14.09 0.35
N ASP A 81 10.14 14.94 1.32
CA ASP A 81 8.92 15.78 1.40
C ASP A 81 8.87 16.75 0.20
N LYS A 82 8.59 16.20 -0.98
CA LYS A 82 8.35 16.96 -2.19
C LYS A 82 6.91 17.45 -2.19
N GLN A 83 6.69 18.64 -2.73
CA GLN A 83 5.34 19.12 -2.97
C GLN A 83 4.67 18.24 -4.04
N HIS A 84 3.34 18.15 -4.00
CA HIS A 84 2.54 17.28 -4.87
C HIS A 84 2.92 17.43 -6.36
N GLU A 85 3.10 18.66 -6.83
CA GLU A 85 3.46 18.96 -8.23
C GLU A 85 4.85 18.41 -8.59
N ASP A 86 5.83 18.51 -7.69
CA ASP A 86 7.18 17.99 -7.91
C ASP A 86 7.20 16.46 -7.96
N ILE A 87 6.36 15.81 -7.16
CA ILE A 87 6.18 14.35 -7.18
C ILE A 87 5.62 13.96 -8.53
N VAL A 88 4.45 14.48 -8.90
CA VAL A 88 3.79 14.12 -10.17
C VAL A 88 4.69 14.44 -11.37
N ALA A 89 5.36 15.59 -11.39
CA ALA A 89 6.24 15.97 -12.49
C ALA A 89 7.53 15.14 -12.56
N SER A 90 8.14 14.79 -11.41
CA SER A 90 9.33 13.93 -11.40
C SER A 90 9.02 12.53 -11.91
N LEU A 91 7.84 12.04 -11.56
CA LEU A 91 7.41 10.68 -11.86
C LEU A 91 6.88 10.56 -13.29
N SER A 92 6.12 11.54 -13.75
CA SER A 92 5.62 11.56 -15.14
C SER A 92 6.73 11.64 -16.21
N ARG A 93 7.99 11.88 -15.83
CA ARG A 93 9.14 11.92 -16.77
C ARG A 93 9.77 10.57 -17.06
N ASP A 94 9.45 9.53 -16.28
CA ASP A 94 10.00 8.19 -16.47
C ASP A 94 8.92 7.23 -17.03
N ASP A 95 8.67 7.32 -18.34
CA ASP A 95 7.60 6.58 -19.03
C ASP A 95 7.60 5.06 -18.79
N LYS A 96 8.74 4.47 -18.37
CA LYS A 96 8.85 3.03 -18.08
C LYS A 96 8.53 2.68 -16.63
N ALA A 97 8.77 3.58 -15.69
CA ALA A 97 8.50 3.36 -14.26
C ALA A 97 7.03 3.66 -13.88
N TRP A 98 6.30 4.42 -14.70
CA TRP A 98 5.00 5.00 -14.33
C TRP A 98 3.82 4.53 -15.20
N ASN A 99 3.71 3.21 -15.40
CA ASN A 99 2.52 2.65 -16.01
C ASN A 99 1.31 2.75 -15.04
N PRO A 100 0.26 3.54 -15.36
CA PRO A 100 -0.87 3.72 -14.43
C PRO A 100 -1.63 2.44 -14.10
N LYS A 101 -1.56 1.42 -14.97
CA LYS A 101 -2.13 0.10 -14.69
C LYS A 101 -1.32 -0.62 -13.59
N TYR A 102 0.00 -0.55 -13.67
CA TYR A 102 0.89 -1.13 -12.66
C TYR A 102 0.71 -0.43 -11.30
N LEU A 103 0.64 0.90 -11.29
CA LEU A 103 0.43 1.68 -10.06
C LEU A 103 -0.92 1.38 -9.39
N ARG A 104 -1.98 1.17 -10.17
CA ARG A 104 -3.28 0.74 -9.62
C ARG A 104 -3.16 -0.63 -8.96
N THR A 105 -2.57 -1.61 -9.65
CA THR A 105 -2.34 -2.95 -9.08
C THR A 105 -1.50 -2.88 -7.81
N LEU A 106 -0.44 -2.07 -7.82
CA LEU A 106 0.40 -1.83 -6.65
C LEU A 106 -0.39 -1.25 -5.48
N LEU A 107 -1.18 -0.19 -5.70
CA LEU A 107 -1.96 0.43 -4.64
C LEU A 107 -3.02 -0.53 -4.10
N VAL A 108 -3.70 -1.29 -4.96
CA VAL A 108 -4.65 -2.34 -4.54
C VAL A 108 -3.95 -3.36 -3.65
N ASN A 109 -2.77 -3.85 -4.05
CA ASN A 109 -2.03 -4.83 -3.25
C ASN A 109 -1.59 -4.24 -1.91
N LEU A 110 -1.08 -3.00 -1.88
CA LEU A 110 -0.75 -2.31 -0.63
C LEU A 110 -1.98 -2.23 0.29
N ARG A 111 -3.12 -1.76 -0.21
CA ARG A 111 -4.31 -1.54 0.63
C ARG A 111 -4.98 -2.84 1.10
N LEU A 112 -4.93 -3.92 0.30
CA LEU A 112 -5.73 -5.11 0.55
C LEU A 112 -4.94 -6.32 1.04
N ILE A 113 -3.61 -6.32 1.00
CA ILE A 113 -2.80 -7.46 1.47
C ILE A 113 -3.08 -7.87 2.93
N PRO A 114 -3.33 -6.96 3.90
CA PRO A 114 -3.65 -7.37 5.27
C PRO A 114 -4.99 -8.09 5.34
N ILE A 115 -6.01 -7.60 4.64
CA ILE A 115 -7.33 -8.27 4.56
C ILE A 115 -7.20 -9.66 3.92
N ARG A 116 -6.42 -9.78 2.83
CA ARG A 116 -6.18 -11.05 2.16
C ARG A 116 -5.43 -12.04 3.06
N ALA A 117 -4.64 -11.54 4.00
CA ALA A 117 -3.95 -12.33 5.01
C ALA A 117 -4.86 -12.76 6.18
N GLY A 118 -6.09 -12.25 6.25
CA GLY A 118 -7.01 -12.51 7.35
C GLY A 118 -6.90 -11.53 8.52
N VAL A 119 -6.29 -10.35 8.32
CA VAL A 119 -6.38 -9.25 9.30
C VAL A 119 -7.79 -8.69 9.28
N GLU A 120 -8.36 -8.44 10.47
CA GLU A 120 -9.69 -7.86 10.62
C GLU A 120 -9.84 -6.51 9.88
N GLU A 121 -11.05 -6.22 9.38
CA GLU A 121 -11.30 -5.07 8.50
C GLU A 121 -10.91 -3.74 9.18
N MET A 122 -11.34 -3.52 10.42
CA MET A 122 -11.04 -2.30 11.16
C MET A 122 -9.54 -2.12 11.43
N GLU A 123 -8.83 -3.20 11.73
CA GLU A 123 -7.38 -3.17 11.93
C GLU A 123 -6.65 -2.91 10.61
N THR A 124 -7.11 -3.53 9.51
CA THR A 124 -6.58 -3.27 8.17
C THR A 124 -6.71 -1.80 7.80
N ILE A 125 -7.90 -1.20 8.00
CA ILE A 125 -8.12 0.22 7.74
C ILE A 125 -7.10 1.07 8.50
N GLN A 126 -6.88 0.81 9.78
CA GLN A 126 -5.88 1.54 10.56
C GLN A 126 -4.47 1.37 10.00
N LEU A 127 -4.05 0.14 9.74
CA LEU A 127 -2.71 -0.18 9.23
C LEU A 127 -2.41 0.47 7.89
N VAL A 128 -3.40 0.57 7.01
CA VAL A 128 -3.20 1.06 5.64
C VAL A 128 -3.56 2.53 5.47
N THR A 129 -4.18 3.21 6.45
CA THR A 129 -4.51 4.64 6.36
C THR A 129 -3.74 5.53 7.33
N GLN A 130 -3.04 4.93 8.29
CA GLN A 130 -2.24 5.61 9.29
C GLN A 130 -0.88 4.92 9.40
N ASN A 131 0.17 5.69 9.69
CA ASN A 131 1.44 5.11 10.12
C ASN A 131 1.45 5.01 11.64
N ILE A 132 1.09 3.83 12.15
CA ILE A 132 1.12 3.47 13.57
C ILE A 132 2.39 2.67 13.92
N ASN A 133 3.40 2.66 13.05
CA ASN A 133 4.68 2.06 13.38
C ASN A 133 5.28 2.87 14.53
N GLU A 134 5.49 2.25 15.69
CA GLU A 134 6.24 2.89 16.77
C GLU A 134 7.64 3.30 16.28
N SER A 135 8.11 4.48 16.72
CA SER A 135 9.44 5.04 16.46
C SER A 135 10.55 4.20 17.09
N SER A 136 10.68 2.94 16.70
CA SER A 136 11.69 2.02 17.19
C SER A 136 12.62 1.65 16.04
N LYS A 137 13.89 2.05 16.21
CA LYS A 137 15.04 2.05 15.29
C LYS A 137 15.47 0.66 14.78
N PHE A 138 14.54 -0.18 14.37
CA PHE A 138 14.83 -1.47 13.76
C PHE A 138 14.26 -1.49 12.34
N ASN A 139 15.20 -1.59 11.40
CA ASN A 139 14.99 -1.60 9.96
C ASN A 139 14.10 -2.77 9.51
N LEU A 140 13.29 -2.52 8.48
CA LEU A 140 12.50 -3.50 7.73
C LEU A 140 13.38 -4.47 6.92
#